data_AF-A0A0P9DKF5-F1
#
_entry.id   AF-A0A0P9DKF5-F1
#
_cell.length_a   1.000
_cell.length_b   1.000
_cell.length_c   1.000
_cell.angle_alpha   90.00
_cell.angle_beta   90.00
_cell.angle_gamma   90.00
#
_symmetry.space_group_name_H-M   'P 1'
#
loop_
_entity.id
_entity.type
_entity.pdbx_description
1 polymer ?
#
loop_
_entity_poly.entity_id
_entity_poly.type
_entity_poly.pdbx_seq_one_letter_code
_entity_poly.pdbx_strand_id
1 'polypeptide(L)'
;AGDGPNLAPFSLSDLGLSDDEISSLGLNDAAPEASAAPAQEAAVVPEPPAPEPAAPAQEAAVVPEPPAPEPVAPPMPAAAPVPVAQAPAAAAPAAPAPASGVPTGNDVLDAFLRQLDVDPNNDVLRISVARVIGQLGMAELALKQYRYLIKNSRMLDQIIGELQDMIAYSDDTALLTGLHRALGDAFTKQGRLREAVDAYSWTLGGPRGAR
;
A
#
# COMPACT_ATOMS: atom_id res chain seq x y z
N ALA A 1 -23.22 8.08 59.53
CA ALA A 1 -23.99 7.25 58.59
C ALA A 1 -23.44 7.51 57.21
N GLY A 2 -22.90 6.48 56.56
CA GLY A 2 -22.34 6.58 55.22
C GLY A 2 -23.42 6.27 54.19
N ASP A 3 -23.67 7.22 53.30
CA ASP A 3 -24.49 7.06 52.10
C ASP A 3 -23.58 7.46 50.93
N GLY A 4 -22.77 6.50 50.46
CA GLY A 4 -22.11 6.64 49.17
C GLY A 4 -23.17 6.51 48.07
N PRO A 5 -23.06 7.24 46.95
CA PRO A 5 -24.02 7.13 45.87
C PRO A 5 -24.05 5.68 45.39
N ASN A 6 -25.22 5.04 45.49
CA ASN A 6 -25.48 3.72 44.92
C ASN A 6 -25.53 3.88 43.39
N LEU A 7 -24.35 3.99 42.78
CA LEU A 7 -24.19 3.98 41.34
C LEU A 7 -24.36 2.54 40.91
N ALA A 8 -25.59 2.18 40.54
CA ALA A 8 -25.82 0.96 39.77
C ALA A 8 -24.93 1.02 38.52
N PRO A 9 -24.22 -0.07 38.17
CA PRO A 9 -23.45 -0.11 36.93
C PRO A 9 -24.38 0.16 35.74
N PHE A 10 -23.86 0.83 34.71
CA PHE A 10 -24.60 1.06 33.47
C PHE A 10 -25.05 -0.28 32.89
N SER A 11 -26.37 -0.46 32.75
CA SER A 11 -26.94 -1.59 32.04
C SER A 11 -26.89 -1.33 30.54
N LEU A 12 -26.52 -2.33 29.75
CA LEU A 12 -26.50 -2.23 28.28
C LEU A 12 -27.90 -1.94 27.69
N SER A 13 -28.96 -2.29 28.42
CA SER A 13 -30.35 -1.92 28.11
C SER A 13 -30.59 -0.40 28.16
N ASP A 14 -29.86 0.36 28.99
CA ASP A 14 -29.96 1.83 29.08
C ASP A 14 -29.35 2.52 27.85
N LEU A 15 -28.42 1.84 27.17
CA LEU A 15 -27.82 2.27 25.89
C LEU A 15 -28.68 1.89 24.67
N GLY A 16 -29.88 1.34 24.88
CA GLY A 16 -30.81 0.97 23.82
C GLY A 16 -30.51 -0.37 23.15
N LEU A 17 -29.64 -1.20 23.73
CA LEU A 17 -29.39 -2.57 23.25
C LEU A 17 -30.46 -3.52 23.77
N SER A 18 -30.96 -4.39 22.89
CA SER A 18 -31.89 -5.45 23.26
C SER A 18 -31.18 -6.68 23.83
N ASP A 19 -31.88 -7.49 24.64
CA ASP A 19 -31.31 -8.68 25.31
C ASP A 19 -30.75 -9.73 24.33
N ASP A 20 -31.39 -9.87 23.16
CA ASP A 20 -30.94 -10.70 22.03
C ASP A 20 -29.62 -10.18 21.41
N GLU A 21 -29.45 -8.86 21.31
CA GLU A 21 -28.20 -8.26 20.83
C GLU A 21 -27.08 -8.40 21.86
N ILE A 22 -27.41 -8.23 23.15
CA ILE A 22 -26.45 -8.43 24.24
C ILE A 22 -25.99 -9.90 24.29
N SER A 23 -26.91 -10.84 24.05
CA SER A 23 -26.62 -12.26 23.94
C SER A 23 -25.77 -12.60 22.71
N SER A 24 -26.04 -11.94 21.58
CA SER A 24 -25.25 -12.10 20.34
C SER A 24 -23.81 -11.62 20.50
N LEU A 25 -23.58 -10.62 21.36
CA LEU A 25 -22.26 -10.12 21.71
C LEU A 25 -21.51 -11.02 22.70
N GLY A 26 -22.15 -12.07 23.23
CA GLY A 26 -21.54 -12.97 24.21
C GLY A 26 -21.20 -12.30 25.54
N LEU A 27 -21.79 -11.13 25.81
CA LEU A 27 -21.52 -10.31 27.01
C LEU A 27 -22.42 -10.64 28.20
N ASN A 28 -23.27 -11.66 28.07
CA ASN A 28 -24.23 -12.05 29.11
C ASN A 28 -23.59 -12.76 30.33
N ASP A 29 -22.27 -12.94 30.34
CA ASP A 29 -21.54 -13.52 31.47
C ASP A 29 -20.23 -12.75 31.73
N ALA A 30 -20.36 -11.60 32.38
CA ALA A 30 -19.24 -10.91 32.99
C ALA A 30 -19.60 -10.57 34.43
N ALA A 31 -19.65 -11.61 35.28
CA ALA A 31 -19.52 -11.43 36.72
C ALA A 31 -18.11 -10.87 37.04
N PRO A 32 -17.96 -10.02 38.07
CA PRO A 32 -16.71 -9.35 38.33
C PRO A 32 -15.74 -10.29 39.05
N GLU A 33 -14.84 -10.95 38.33
CA GLU A 33 -13.64 -11.53 38.94
C GLU A 33 -12.51 -10.50 38.97
N ALA A 34 -12.34 -9.94 40.15
CA ALA A 34 -11.15 -9.21 40.55
C ALA A 34 -9.97 -10.18 40.75
N SER A 35 -8.80 -9.74 40.29
CA SER A 35 -7.47 -10.02 40.90
C SER A 35 -6.98 -11.47 40.97
N ALA A 36 -6.02 -11.82 40.11
CA ALA A 36 -4.66 -12.19 40.55
C ALA A 36 -3.78 -12.62 39.36
N ALA A 37 -2.72 -11.86 39.08
CA ALA A 37 -1.47 -12.46 38.64
C ALA A 37 -0.80 -13.12 39.86
N PRO A 38 -0.15 -14.28 39.67
CA PRO A 38 1.27 -14.29 39.98
C PRO A 38 2.10 -15.09 38.99
N ALA A 39 3.31 -14.58 38.76
CA ALA A 39 4.44 -15.34 38.24
C ALA A 39 4.70 -16.58 39.11
N GLN A 40 4.91 -17.74 38.49
CA GLN A 40 5.71 -18.81 39.08
C GLN A 40 6.65 -19.41 38.03
N GLU A 41 7.89 -19.47 38.48
CA GLU A 41 9.12 -19.83 37.83
C GLU A 41 9.39 -21.33 38.01
N ALA A 42 10.01 -21.94 37.00
CA ALA A 42 10.82 -23.15 37.04
C ALA A 42 10.20 -24.56 37.13
N ALA A 43 10.95 -25.49 36.51
CA ALA A 43 10.81 -26.95 36.42
C ALA A 43 9.84 -27.41 35.31
N VAL A 44 10.25 -28.09 34.22
CA VAL A 44 11.31 -29.09 34.03
C VAL A 44 11.63 -29.27 32.53
N VAL A 45 12.89 -29.54 32.23
CA VAL A 45 13.47 -29.90 30.91
C VAL A 45 13.13 -31.36 30.53
N PRO A 46 12.89 -31.68 29.25
CA PRO A 46 13.78 -32.61 28.53
C PRO A 46 14.12 -32.10 27.12
N GLU A 47 15.41 -31.88 26.83
CA GLU A 47 16.27 -32.74 25.98
C GLU A 47 15.95 -32.67 24.46
N PRO A 48 16.74 -31.92 23.67
CA PRO A 48 16.72 -32.00 22.21
C PRO A 48 17.58 -33.19 21.74
N PRO A 49 17.08 -34.09 20.87
CA PRO A 49 17.99 -34.98 20.15
C PRO A 49 18.82 -34.17 19.15
N ALA A 50 20.12 -34.45 19.18
CA ALA A 50 21.21 -33.77 18.49
C ALA A 50 21.09 -33.72 16.95
N PRO A 51 21.77 -32.76 16.30
CA PRO A 51 22.04 -32.80 14.88
C PRO A 51 23.25 -33.70 14.62
N GLU A 52 23.14 -34.71 13.75
CA GLU A 52 24.32 -35.43 13.24
C GLU A 52 24.57 -35.07 11.77
N PRO A 53 25.81 -34.66 11.41
CA PRO A 53 26.17 -34.11 10.12
C PRO A 53 26.61 -35.19 9.13
N ALA A 54 26.23 -35.04 7.86
CA ALA A 54 26.88 -35.75 6.76
C ALA A 54 26.88 -34.87 5.49
N ALA A 55 27.87 -33.99 5.42
CA ALA A 55 28.56 -33.70 4.15
C ALA A 55 29.81 -34.62 4.13
N PRO A 56 30.41 -35.02 2.99
CA PRO A 56 30.59 -34.16 1.82
C PRO A 56 30.64 -34.88 0.43
N ALA A 57 30.83 -34.03 -0.59
CA ALA A 57 31.74 -34.22 -1.72
C ALA A 57 31.23 -34.80 -3.06
N GLN A 58 31.20 -33.87 -4.03
CA GLN A 58 31.75 -33.97 -5.41
C GLN A 58 30.96 -34.85 -6.39
N GLU A 59 30.71 -34.53 -7.66
CA GLU A 59 31.44 -33.79 -8.70
C GLU A 59 30.43 -33.70 -9.87
N ALA A 60 30.11 -32.56 -10.47
CA ALA A 60 30.70 -32.07 -11.71
C ALA A 60 29.79 -30.90 -12.15
N ALA A 61 30.28 -29.67 -12.21
CA ALA A 61 30.83 -29.13 -13.44
C ALA A 61 29.90 -29.34 -14.65
N VAL A 62 28.94 -28.43 -14.85
CA VAL A 62 28.70 -27.87 -16.19
C VAL A 62 28.37 -26.39 -16.04
N VAL A 63 29.40 -25.58 -16.24
CA VAL A 63 29.27 -24.18 -16.66
C VAL A 63 28.77 -24.20 -18.11
N PRO A 64 27.81 -23.35 -18.46
CA PRO A 64 27.99 -22.54 -19.67
C PRO A 64 27.71 -21.07 -19.29
N GLU A 65 28.74 -20.24 -19.13
CA GLU A 65 29.35 -19.40 -20.18
C GLU A 65 28.29 -18.68 -21.07
N PRO A 66 27.98 -17.40 -20.78
CA PRO A 66 27.67 -16.42 -21.82
C PRO A 66 29.01 -15.85 -22.33
N PRO A 67 29.24 -15.61 -23.66
CA PRO A 67 28.52 -14.54 -24.37
C PRO A 67 28.38 -14.63 -25.93
N ALA A 68 27.31 -13.99 -26.44
CA ALA A 68 27.23 -13.15 -27.65
C ALA A 68 27.43 -13.78 -29.08
N PRO A 69 27.27 -13.00 -30.17
CA PRO A 69 26.06 -12.95 -31.03
C PRO A 69 26.33 -13.39 -32.48
N GLU A 70 25.30 -13.58 -33.33
CA GLU A 70 25.31 -13.10 -34.73
C GLU A 70 23.91 -13.19 -35.41
N PRO A 71 23.61 -12.28 -36.35
CA PRO A 71 22.27 -11.93 -36.81
C PRO A 71 21.87 -12.69 -38.08
N VAL A 72 20.57 -12.96 -38.25
CA VAL A 72 20.02 -13.28 -39.58
C VAL A 72 18.81 -12.40 -39.84
N ALA A 73 19.03 -11.37 -40.64
CA ALA A 73 18.02 -10.45 -41.13
C ALA A 73 17.08 -11.15 -42.15
N PRO A 74 15.77 -10.90 -42.13
CA PRO A 74 14.98 -10.94 -43.35
C PRO A 74 15.17 -9.63 -44.16
N PRO A 75 15.12 -9.70 -45.51
CA PRO A 75 15.53 -8.62 -46.40
C PRO A 75 14.48 -7.51 -46.48
N MET A 76 14.97 -6.27 -46.58
CA MET A 76 14.17 -5.15 -47.08
C MET A 76 13.69 -5.42 -48.52
N PRO A 77 12.65 -4.70 -48.95
CA PRO A 77 12.85 -3.90 -50.15
C PRO A 77 12.73 -2.41 -49.82
N ALA A 78 13.81 -1.73 -50.20
CA ALA A 78 13.98 -0.32 -50.49
C ALA A 78 12.73 0.58 -50.42
N ALA A 79 12.79 1.55 -49.50
CA ALA A 79 12.40 2.91 -49.82
C ALA A 79 13.64 3.79 -49.66
N ALA A 80 14.00 4.47 -50.74
CA ALA A 80 15.16 5.34 -50.88
C ALA A 80 15.18 6.48 -49.83
N PRO A 81 16.37 7.02 -49.48
CA PRO A 81 16.51 8.05 -48.47
C PRO A 81 16.06 9.41 -49.03
N VAL A 82 15.12 10.06 -48.35
CA VAL A 82 15.02 11.53 -48.43
C VAL A 82 16.08 12.10 -47.48
N PRO A 83 17.00 12.97 -47.94
CA PRO A 83 17.98 13.59 -47.08
C PRO A 83 17.28 14.73 -46.35
N VAL A 84 16.74 14.48 -45.16
CA VAL A 84 16.44 15.56 -44.22
C VAL A 84 17.70 15.80 -43.43
N ALA A 85 18.25 17.00 -43.65
CA ALA A 85 19.47 17.51 -43.06
C ALA A 85 19.66 17.07 -41.59
N GLN A 86 20.80 16.45 -41.31
CA GLN A 86 21.35 16.40 -39.95
C GLN A 86 21.64 17.83 -39.51
N ALA A 87 20.71 18.41 -38.75
CA ALA A 87 21.05 19.44 -37.79
C ALA A 87 21.88 18.76 -36.68
N PRO A 88 23.00 19.35 -36.24
CA PRO A 88 23.90 18.70 -35.29
C PRO A 88 23.16 18.37 -34.00
N ALA A 89 23.38 17.15 -33.54
CA ALA A 89 23.02 16.66 -32.21
C ALA A 89 23.68 17.55 -31.15
N ALA A 90 22.98 18.61 -30.76
CA ALA A 90 23.04 19.09 -29.39
C ALA A 90 22.20 18.10 -28.57
N ALA A 91 22.85 17.52 -27.55
CA ALA A 91 22.23 16.67 -26.56
C ALA A 91 20.81 17.17 -26.22
N ALA A 92 19.80 16.36 -26.52
CA ALA A 92 18.46 16.61 -26.02
C ALA A 92 18.57 16.61 -24.49
N PRO A 93 18.31 17.74 -23.80
CA PRO A 93 18.09 17.67 -22.37
C PRO A 93 16.88 16.76 -22.16
N ALA A 94 16.97 15.89 -21.15
CA ALA A 94 15.81 15.20 -20.62
C ALA A 94 14.63 16.20 -20.58
N ALA A 95 13.52 15.81 -21.18
CA ALA A 95 12.31 16.62 -21.16
C ALA A 95 12.06 17.11 -19.73
N PRO A 96 11.79 18.40 -19.50
CA PRO A 96 11.49 18.87 -18.16
C PRO A 96 10.25 18.10 -17.70
N ALA A 97 10.41 17.32 -16.63
CA ALA A 97 9.26 16.91 -15.85
C ALA A 97 8.47 18.20 -15.54
N PRO A 98 7.14 18.23 -15.70
CA PRO A 98 6.39 19.42 -15.38
C PRO A 98 6.59 19.68 -13.90
N ALA A 99 7.42 20.70 -13.60
CA ALA A 99 7.66 21.17 -12.25
C ALA A 99 6.27 21.40 -11.65
N SER A 100 5.95 20.62 -10.64
CA SER A 100 4.78 20.84 -9.78
C SER A 100 5.11 22.02 -8.87
N GLY A 101 5.53 23.13 -9.46
CA GLY A 101 6.13 24.28 -8.81
C GLY A 101 5.13 25.34 -8.40
N VAL A 102 3.83 25.05 -8.53
CA VAL A 102 2.81 25.91 -7.94
C VAL A 102 2.81 25.61 -6.44
N PRO A 103 3.13 26.60 -5.58
CA PRO A 103 3.08 26.41 -4.15
C PRO A 103 1.64 26.09 -3.78
N THR A 104 1.48 24.99 -3.07
CA THR A 104 0.20 24.46 -2.61
C THR A 104 -0.38 25.30 -1.46
N GLY A 105 0.36 26.32 -1.00
CA GLY A 105 0.01 27.18 0.12
C GLY A 105 0.35 26.56 1.48
N ASN A 106 1.03 25.41 1.48
CA ASN A 106 1.50 24.71 2.67
C ASN A 106 3.01 24.52 2.55
N ASP A 107 3.77 25.24 3.38
CA ASP A 107 5.24 25.27 3.34
C ASP A 107 5.86 23.88 3.48
N VAL A 108 5.26 23.00 4.28
CA VAL A 108 5.75 21.63 4.50
C VAL A 108 5.58 20.79 3.24
N LEU A 109 4.40 20.85 2.62
CA LEU A 109 4.13 20.14 1.38
C LEU A 109 5.02 20.67 0.25
N ASP A 110 5.17 21.99 0.16
CA ASP A 110 5.99 22.65 -0.86
C ASP A 110 7.47 22.29 -0.70
N ALA A 111 7.95 22.13 0.54
CA ALA A 111 9.30 21.62 0.82
C ALA A 111 9.47 20.18 0.31
N PHE A 112 8.52 19.29 0.57
CA PHE A 112 8.59 17.92 0.07
C PHE A 112 8.47 17.83 -1.46
N LEU A 113 7.63 18.66 -2.08
CA LEU A 113 7.50 18.71 -3.54
C LEU A 113 8.79 19.21 -4.21
N ARG A 114 9.46 20.22 -3.63
CA ARG A 114 10.79 20.65 -4.09
C ARG A 114 11.82 19.53 -3.95
N GLN A 115 11.78 18.77 -2.86
CA GLN A 115 12.69 17.66 -2.65
C GLN A 115 12.44 16.52 -3.68
N LEU A 116 11.18 16.26 -4.04
CA LEU A 116 10.86 15.33 -5.14
C LEU A 116 11.29 15.85 -6.51
N ASP A 117 11.39 17.17 -6.71
CA ASP A 117 11.90 17.75 -7.95
C ASP A 117 13.40 17.51 -8.09
N VAL A 118 14.14 17.57 -6.98
CA VAL A 118 15.57 17.24 -6.91
C VAL A 118 15.80 15.72 -7.10
N ASP A 119 15.03 14.90 -6.39
CA ASP A 119 15.16 13.44 -6.40
C ASP A 119 13.85 12.76 -6.84
N PRO A 120 13.52 12.75 -8.15
CA PRO A 120 12.24 12.25 -8.66
C PRO A 120 12.05 10.74 -8.50
N ASN A 121 13.15 10.00 -8.35
CA ASN A 121 13.15 8.54 -8.18
C ASN A 121 13.03 8.11 -6.71
N ASN A 122 12.83 9.05 -5.78
CA ASN A 122 12.63 8.72 -4.38
C ASN A 122 11.18 8.26 -4.15
N ASP A 123 10.96 6.96 -4.30
CA ASP A 123 9.65 6.31 -4.17
C ASP A 123 9.06 6.51 -2.76
N VAL A 124 9.88 6.43 -1.70
CA VAL A 124 9.47 6.59 -0.29
C VAL A 124 8.97 8.02 -0.01
N LEU A 125 9.72 9.01 -0.49
CA LEU A 125 9.33 10.41 -0.39
C LEU A 125 8.02 10.66 -1.14
N ARG A 126 7.86 10.02 -2.31
CA ARG A 126 6.63 10.15 -3.12
C ARG A 126 5.41 9.58 -2.41
N ILE A 127 5.53 8.44 -1.73
CA ILE A 127 4.46 7.88 -0.89
C ILE A 127 4.10 8.86 0.24
N SER A 128 5.12 9.39 0.92
CA SER A 128 4.94 10.33 2.03
C SER A 128 4.21 11.61 1.57
N VAL A 129 4.61 12.15 0.43
CA VAL A 129 3.95 13.29 -0.21
C VAL A 129 2.51 12.96 -0.58
N ALA A 130 2.25 11.80 -1.19
CA ALA A 130 0.91 11.37 -1.53
C ALA A 130 0.00 11.28 -0.30
N ARG A 131 0.52 10.75 0.80
CA ARG A 131 -0.19 10.66 2.09
C ARG A 131 -0.55 12.05 2.61
N VAL A 132 0.41 12.96 2.69
CA VAL A 132 0.21 14.33 3.18
C VAL A 132 -0.81 15.07 2.30
N ILE A 133 -0.69 14.97 0.99
CA ILE A 133 -1.63 15.57 0.04
C ILE A 133 -3.05 15.01 0.23
N GLY A 134 -3.18 13.69 0.47
CA GLY A 134 -4.46 13.05 0.75
C GLY A 134 -5.11 13.59 2.03
N GLN A 135 -4.33 13.74 3.11
CA GLN A 135 -4.81 14.31 4.37
C GLN A 135 -5.24 15.78 4.26
N LEU A 136 -4.65 16.53 3.33
CA LEU A 136 -5.00 17.92 3.03
C LEU A 136 -6.27 18.04 2.16
N GLY A 137 -6.92 16.93 1.80
CA GLY A 137 -8.12 16.90 0.94
C GLY A 137 -7.81 17.17 -0.54
N MET A 138 -6.54 17.14 -0.95
CA MET A 138 -6.13 17.42 -2.32
C MET A 138 -6.14 16.13 -3.16
N ALA A 139 -7.32 15.54 -3.31
CA ALA A 139 -7.48 14.19 -3.83
C ALA A 139 -6.80 13.97 -5.19
N GLU A 140 -6.95 14.89 -6.14
CA GLU A 140 -6.37 14.78 -7.48
C GLU A 140 -4.84 14.68 -7.47
N LEU A 141 -4.19 15.48 -6.63
CA LEU A 141 -2.73 15.46 -6.51
C LEU A 141 -2.25 14.18 -5.82
N ALA A 142 -2.95 13.71 -4.79
CA ALA A 142 -2.60 12.49 -4.08
C ALA A 142 -2.67 11.28 -5.02
N LEU A 143 -3.79 11.15 -5.74
CA LEU A 143 -4.02 10.09 -6.71
C LEU A 143 -3.01 10.14 -7.86
N LYS A 144 -2.58 11.34 -8.29
CA LYS A 144 -1.52 11.47 -9.30
C LYS A 144 -0.21 10.83 -8.83
N GLN A 145 0.17 11.00 -7.57
CA GLN A 145 1.37 10.39 -7.00
C GLN A 145 1.24 8.88 -6.86
N TYR A 146 0.11 8.38 -6.32
CA TYR A 146 -0.12 6.93 -6.20
C TYR A 146 -0.14 6.24 -7.56
N ARG A 147 -0.85 6.80 -8.54
CA ARG A 147 -0.89 6.26 -9.91
C ARG A 147 0.49 6.19 -10.56
N TYR A 148 1.36 7.17 -10.30
CA TYR A 148 2.73 7.13 -10.80
C TYR A 148 3.49 5.91 -10.27
N LEU A 149 3.41 5.66 -8.96
CA LEU A 149 4.08 4.53 -8.32
C LEU A 149 3.54 3.19 -8.81
N ILE A 150 2.21 3.07 -8.90
CA ILE A 150 1.53 1.85 -9.39
C ILE A 150 1.89 1.57 -10.85
N LYS A 151 1.88 2.62 -11.69
CA LYS A 151 2.24 2.49 -13.11
C LYS A 151 3.66 1.97 -13.28
N ASN A 152 4.59 2.44 -12.45
CA ASN A 152 5.99 2.03 -12.45
C ASN A 152 6.24 0.73 -11.67
N SER A 153 5.19 0.13 -11.10
CA SER A 153 5.26 -1.10 -10.28
C SER A 153 6.27 -0.99 -9.12
N ARG A 154 6.36 0.20 -8.52
CA ARG A 154 7.25 0.50 -7.38
C ARG A 154 6.49 0.34 -6.07
N MET A 155 7.07 -0.37 -5.11
CA MET A 155 6.57 -0.49 -3.73
C MET A 155 5.08 -0.86 -3.62
N LEU A 156 4.60 -1.77 -4.49
CA LEU A 156 3.17 -2.10 -4.61
C LEU A 156 2.56 -2.57 -3.29
N ASP A 157 3.23 -3.44 -2.54
CA ASP A 157 2.71 -3.95 -1.25
C ASP A 157 2.52 -2.83 -0.23
N GLN A 158 3.49 -1.92 -0.14
CA GLN A 158 3.37 -0.78 0.77
C GLN A 158 2.26 0.16 0.33
N ILE A 159 2.16 0.45 -0.97
CA ILE A 159 1.11 1.33 -1.50
C ILE A 159 -0.27 0.74 -1.29
N ILE A 160 -0.44 -0.57 -1.43
CA ILE A 160 -1.72 -1.23 -1.13
C ILE A 160 -2.10 -0.98 0.33
N GLY A 161 -1.17 -1.19 1.28
CA GLY A 161 -1.41 -0.88 2.69
C GLY A 161 -1.78 0.59 2.91
N GLU A 162 -1.02 1.52 2.33
CA GLU A 162 -1.29 2.97 2.43
C GLU A 162 -2.66 3.37 1.85
N LEU A 163 -3.05 2.80 0.71
CA LEU A 163 -4.35 3.06 0.09
C LEU A 163 -5.49 2.49 0.96
N GLN A 164 -5.31 1.30 1.55
CA GLN A 164 -6.29 0.70 2.46
C GLN A 164 -6.46 1.52 3.74
N ASP A 165 -5.35 1.94 4.36
CA ASP A 165 -5.37 2.83 5.53
C ASP A 165 -6.08 4.14 5.18
N MET A 166 -5.74 4.75 4.04
CA MET A 166 -6.38 5.99 3.62
C MET A 166 -7.88 5.80 3.37
N ILE A 167 -8.31 4.68 2.78
CA ILE A 167 -9.74 4.36 2.62
C ILE A 167 -10.43 4.20 3.98
N ALA A 168 -9.77 3.60 4.97
CA ALA A 168 -10.34 3.39 6.30
C ALA A 168 -10.55 4.69 7.09
N TYR A 169 -9.73 5.72 6.85
CA TYR A 169 -9.73 6.98 7.59
C TYR A 169 -10.25 8.19 6.81
N SER A 170 -10.60 8.05 5.53
CA SER A 170 -11.06 9.17 4.70
C SER A 170 -12.57 9.09 4.44
N ASP A 171 -13.28 10.18 4.68
CA ASP A 171 -14.72 10.29 4.38
C ASP A 171 -15.01 10.98 3.03
N ASP A 172 -13.97 11.52 2.37
CA ASP A 172 -14.12 12.19 1.08
C ASP A 172 -14.47 11.18 -0.01
N THR A 173 -15.71 11.25 -0.49
CA THR A 173 -16.25 10.35 -1.51
C THR A 173 -15.47 10.41 -2.83
N ALA A 174 -14.97 11.59 -3.22
CA ALA A 174 -14.19 11.75 -4.45
C ALA A 174 -12.83 11.06 -4.32
N LEU A 175 -12.16 11.28 -3.18
CA LEU A 175 -10.91 10.61 -2.85
C LEU A 175 -11.11 9.09 -2.76
N LEU A 176 -12.10 8.62 -2.00
CA LEU A 176 -12.42 7.20 -1.85
C LEU A 176 -12.62 6.49 -3.20
N THR A 177 -13.38 7.11 -4.11
CA THR A 177 -13.58 6.57 -5.47
C THR A 177 -12.27 6.44 -6.22
N GLY A 178 -11.40 7.45 -6.12
CA GLY A 178 -10.07 7.40 -6.71
C GLY A 178 -9.17 6.35 -6.08
N LEU A 179 -9.21 6.20 -4.75
CA LEU A 179 -8.39 5.24 -4.00
C LEU A 179 -8.79 3.80 -4.31
N HIS A 180 -10.08 3.48 -4.34
CA HIS A 180 -10.58 2.15 -4.72
C HIS A 180 -10.16 1.78 -6.16
N ARG A 181 -10.23 2.73 -7.10
CA ARG A 181 -9.75 2.52 -8.46
C ARG A 181 -8.23 2.29 -8.50
N ALA A 182 -7.45 3.11 -7.80
CA ALA A 182 -6.00 2.97 -7.73
C ALA A 182 -5.59 1.65 -7.07
N LEU A 183 -6.32 1.21 -6.05
CA LEU A 183 -6.11 -0.06 -5.36
C LEU A 183 -6.41 -1.26 -6.27
N GLY A 184 -7.46 -1.18 -7.10
CA GLY A 184 -7.69 -2.15 -8.18
C GLY A 184 -6.57 -2.21 -9.21
N ASP A 185 -6.04 -1.05 -9.62
CA ASP A 185 -4.88 -0.98 -10.52
C ASP A 185 -3.64 -1.63 -9.88
N ALA A 186 -3.41 -1.39 -8.59
CA ALA A 186 -2.30 -1.96 -7.82
C ALA A 186 -2.40 -3.49 -7.70
N PHE A 187 -3.58 -4.02 -7.36
CA PHE A 187 -3.81 -5.47 -7.30
C PHE A 187 -3.67 -6.14 -8.67
N THR A 188 -4.14 -5.48 -9.74
CA THR A 188 -3.95 -5.97 -11.11
C THR A 188 -2.46 -6.09 -11.45
N LYS A 189 -1.63 -5.14 -11.01
CA LYS A 189 -0.17 -5.20 -11.18
C LYS A 189 0.49 -6.33 -10.38
N GLN A 190 -0.07 -6.71 -9.24
CA GLN A 190 0.39 -7.88 -8.46
C GLN A 190 -0.17 -9.22 -8.96
N GLY A 191 -1.06 -9.24 -9.96
CA GLY A 191 -1.74 -10.46 -10.41
C GLY A 191 -2.86 -10.94 -9.48
N ARG A 192 -3.24 -10.14 -8.47
CA ARG A 192 -4.30 -10.43 -7.49
C ARG A 192 -5.67 -10.06 -8.06
N LEU A 193 -6.08 -10.77 -9.12
CA LEU A 193 -7.25 -10.42 -9.92
C LEU A 193 -8.57 -10.38 -9.13
N ARG A 194 -8.75 -11.27 -8.14
CA ARG A 194 -9.98 -11.31 -7.33
C ARG A 194 -10.17 -10.01 -6.55
N GLU A 195 -9.13 -9.59 -5.84
CA GLU A 195 -9.17 -8.38 -5.02
C GLU A 195 -9.23 -7.11 -5.88
N ALA A 196 -8.64 -7.14 -7.08
CA ALA A 196 -8.81 -6.06 -8.04
C ALA A 196 -10.28 -5.87 -8.45
N VAL A 197 -11.01 -6.97 -8.68
CA VAL A 197 -12.45 -6.92 -9.00
C VAL A 197 -13.24 -6.34 -7.83
N ASP A 198 -12.97 -6.77 -6.60
CA ASP A 198 -13.64 -6.24 -5.41
C ASP A 198 -13.43 -4.73 -5.28
N ALA A 199 -12.19 -4.27 -5.47
CA ALA A 199 -11.84 -2.85 -5.43
C ALA A 199 -12.56 -2.02 -6.51
N TYR A 200 -12.63 -2.50 -7.75
CA TYR A 200 -13.35 -1.81 -8.82
C TYR A 200 -14.86 -1.84 -8.61
N SER A 201 -15.40 -2.93 -8.06
CA SER A 201 -16.84 -3.09 -7.84
C SER A 201 -17.40 -2.03 -6.89
N TRP A 202 -16.59 -1.58 -5.93
CA TRP A 202 -16.95 -0.46 -5.05
C TRP A 202 -17.24 0.82 -5.84
N THR A 203 -16.42 1.12 -6.87
CA THR A 203 -16.57 2.32 -7.69
C THR A 203 -17.77 2.27 -8.65
N LEU A 204 -18.19 1.06 -9.09
CA LEU A 204 -19.34 0.88 -9.98
C LEU A 204 -20.67 0.74 -9.23
N GLY A 205 -20.66 0.23 -8.00
CA GLY A 205 -21.85 0.04 -7.16
C GLY A 205 -22.19 1.24 -6.26
N GLY A 206 -21.22 2.12 -6.00
CA GLY A 206 -21.34 3.22 -5.04
C GLY A 206 -21.62 2.74 -3.61
N PRO A 207 -21.62 3.65 -2.61
CA PRO A 207 -21.89 3.33 -1.20
C PRO A 207 -23.35 2.91 -0.90
N ARG A 208 -24.06 2.32 -1.87
CA ARG A 208 -25.47 1.89 -1.76
C ARG A 208 -25.71 0.42 -2.12
N GLY A 209 -24.65 -0.41 -2.20
CA GLY A 209 -24.79 -1.87 -2.25
C GLY A 209 -25.24 -2.49 -0.92
N ALA A 210 -25.21 -1.72 0.17
CA ALA A 210 -25.71 -2.09 1.49
C ALA A 210 -26.93 -1.21 1.85
N ARG A 211 -28.09 -1.52 1.28
CA ARG A 211 -29.40 -1.16 1.83
C ARG A 211 -30.38 -2.28 1.58
#